data_AF-A0A7L9MDP5-F1
#
_entry.id   AF-A0A7L9MDP5-F1
#
_cell.length_a   1.000
_cell.length_b   1.000
_cell.length_c   1.000
_cell.angle_alpha   90.00
_cell.angle_beta   90.00
_cell.angle_gamma   90.00
#
_symmetry.space_group_name_H-M   'P 1'
#
loop_
_entity.id
_entity.type
_entity.pdbx_description
1 polymer ?
#
loop_
_entity_poly.entity_id
_entity_poly.type
_entity_poly.pdbx_seq_one_letter_code
_entity_poly.pdbx_strand_id
1 'polypeptide(L)'
;MGTTTAPFPAKTLSFRNLIRRFVAASGAIAIAVTGAFPASAQARGGGVPIIRDAEIEALVADYAAPILKVAGLGKRGVRVILVNSPSFNAFVDGRRIFVNTGAIMQAETPNEIIGVIAHESGHLAGGHQDRLREQLSRARTMAIIGMLLGVGAGVAGAAGGSGNAAGAGAGIALGSNEMAMRSLLNYQRTEEMTADRLAVNYLNATGQSTKGMLETFQRFASALSLSGTQIDQYRISHPLPRERIANLEELAKKSPYYNKTDSPALQLRHDMARAKIAAYSGNMGALQRMFRNNPGGLAARYGSAITTYLNGSARAALPKFDALIKEQPKNPYFQEMRGEVLIKANDAAGAAKAFQKAVSLDPHKSPLLRMSYGRALMLTGTKANMPAAIREIKAGIASDPEFPDGYSYLAQAYGQQGDMARADLATADMNYYAGKLQQAQIFAIRAQKQMKPGTPDWLRAQDIINAKKSK
;
A
#
# COMPACT_ATOMS: atom_id res chain seq x y z
N MET A 1 -83.78 5.26 26.95
CA MET A 1 -83.72 6.62 27.55
C MET A 1 -82.74 6.58 28.71
N GLY A 2 -81.80 7.53 28.76
CA GLY A 2 -80.86 7.68 29.88
C GLY A 2 -79.39 7.70 29.48
N THR A 3 -78.98 8.69 28.69
CA THR A 3 -77.57 9.07 28.48
C THR A 3 -77.00 9.66 29.77
N THR A 4 -75.94 9.06 30.33
CA THR A 4 -75.13 9.67 31.40
C THR A 4 -73.66 9.66 31.00
N THR A 5 -73.19 10.83 30.59
CA THR A 5 -71.79 11.18 30.34
C THR A 5 -71.10 11.50 31.67
N ALA A 6 -70.09 10.72 32.05
CA ALA A 6 -69.17 11.06 33.13
C ALA A 6 -67.92 11.80 32.56
N PRO A 7 -67.38 12.82 33.26
CA PRO A 7 -66.29 13.63 32.75
C PRO A 7 -64.91 12.97 32.94
N PHE A 8 -64.02 13.16 31.97
CA PHE A 8 -62.60 12.80 32.09
C PHE A 8 -61.90 13.71 33.11
N PRO A 9 -61.09 13.17 34.04
CA PRO A 9 -60.23 14.00 34.87
C PRO A 9 -59.01 14.49 34.06
N ALA A 10 -58.88 15.81 33.93
CA ALA A 10 -57.66 16.44 33.44
C ALA A 10 -56.51 16.20 34.43
N LYS A 11 -55.56 15.33 34.07
CA LYS A 11 -54.27 15.26 34.77
C LYS A 11 -53.43 16.48 34.38
N THR A 12 -53.37 17.45 35.27
CA THR A 12 -52.39 18.53 35.23
C THR A 12 -50.98 17.93 35.36
N LEU A 13 -50.20 17.95 34.28
CA LEU A 13 -48.79 17.60 34.33
C LEU A 13 -48.05 18.71 35.10
N SER A 14 -47.67 18.44 36.34
CA SER A 14 -46.78 19.31 37.11
C SER A 14 -45.40 19.40 36.44
N PHE A 15 -44.96 20.63 36.15
CA PHE A 15 -43.67 20.98 35.55
C PHE A 15 -42.46 20.38 36.28
N ARG A 16 -42.61 20.03 37.57
CA ARG A 16 -41.58 19.37 38.38
C ARG A 16 -41.31 17.91 37.99
N ASN A 17 -42.27 17.20 37.40
CA ASN A 17 -42.09 15.81 36.94
C ASN A 17 -41.45 15.71 35.55
N LEU A 18 -41.45 16.79 34.77
CA LEU A 18 -40.75 16.88 33.49
C LEU A 18 -39.23 17.02 33.69
N ILE A 19 -38.81 17.81 34.68
CA ILE A 19 -37.40 18.08 34.98
C ILE A 19 -36.70 16.83 35.57
N ARG A 20 -37.38 16.03 36.40
CA ARG A 20 -36.81 14.76 36.91
C ARG A 20 -36.65 13.68 35.84
N ARG A 21 -37.44 13.73 34.75
CA ARG A 21 -37.24 12.86 33.57
C ARG A 21 -36.19 13.39 32.60
N PHE A 22 -35.90 14.69 32.62
CA PHE A 22 -34.84 15.29 31.81
C PHE A 22 -33.44 15.18 32.45
N VAL A 23 -33.32 15.11 33.78
CA VAL A 23 -32.01 14.99 34.46
C VAL A 23 -31.54 13.53 34.62
N ALA A 24 -32.41 12.53 34.40
CA ALA A 24 -32.02 11.12 34.31
C ALA A 24 -31.73 10.64 32.88
N ALA A 25 -31.73 11.54 31.89
CA ALA A 25 -31.51 11.25 30.47
C ALA A 25 -30.29 11.99 29.89
N SER A 26 -29.30 12.33 30.73
CA SER A 26 -28.06 13.02 30.31
C SER A 26 -26.79 12.31 30.78
N GLY A 27 -26.88 11.03 31.16
CA GLY A 27 -25.78 10.27 31.77
C GLY A 27 -25.34 9.00 31.03
N ALA A 28 -25.94 8.63 29.90
CA ALA A 28 -25.53 7.42 29.19
C ALA A 28 -25.82 7.51 27.69
N ILE A 29 -24.87 6.97 26.91
CA ILE A 29 -24.95 6.70 25.47
C ILE A 29 -24.60 7.91 24.58
N ALA A 30 -23.33 8.31 24.63
CA ALA A 30 -22.59 8.59 23.40
C ALA A 30 -21.77 7.34 23.03
N ILE A 31 -22.44 6.19 22.84
CA ILE A 31 -21.92 5.18 21.92
C ILE A 31 -22.12 5.81 20.55
N ALA A 32 -21.09 6.51 20.08
CA ALA A 32 -20.99 6.81 18.66
C ALA A 32 -21.01 5.44 17.96
N VAL A 33 -22.17 5.09 17.41
CA VAL A 33 -22.31 4.03 16.42
C VAL A 33 -21.47 4.49 15.23
N THR A 34 -20.17 4.21 15.32
CA THR A 34 -19.27 4.20 14.18
C THR A 34 -19.67 2.96 13.40
N GLY A 35 -20.69 3.12 12.55
CA GLY A 35 -20.94 2.18 11.47
C GLY A 35 -19.62 2.06 10.72
N ALA A 36 -18.97 0.90 10.85
CA ALA A 36 -17.83 0.52 10.06
C ALA A 36 -18.32 0.36 8.62
N PHE A 37 -18.32 1.47 7.88
CA PHE A 37 -18.26 1.43 6.43
C PHE A 37 -16.93 0.76 6.04
N PRO A 38 -16.88 -0.01 4.95
CA PRO A 38 -15.60 -0.45 4.41
C PRO A 38 -14.74 0.80 4.19
N ALA A 39 -13.48 0.74 4.61
CA ALA A 39 -12.50 1.80 4.46
C ALA A 39 -12.28 2.09 2.96
N SER A 40 -13.19 2.83 2.35
CA SER A 40 -13.03 3.42 1.04
C SER A 40 -12.17 4.67 1.21
N ALA A 41 -10.87 4.49 0.96
CA ALA A 41 -9.94 5.53 0.50
C ALA A 41 -10.03 6.88 1.24
N GLN A 42 -9.50 6.96 2.47
CA GLN A 42 -9.02 8.25 3.00
C GLN A 42 -7.63 8.56 2.39
N ALA A 43 -7.60 8.93 1.11
CA ALA A 43 -6.50 9.68 0.52
C ALA A 43 -6.91 11.15 0.41
N ARG A 44 -6.88 11.86 1.55
CA ARG A 44 -6.94 13.34 1.61
C ARG A 44 -5.77 13.91 2.43
N GLY A 45 -4.59 13.42 2.10
CA GLY A 45 -3.27 13.99 2.37
C GLY A 45 -2.39 13.47 1.25
N GLY A 46 -1.56 14.31 0.62
CA GLY A 46 -0.86 14.01 -0.64
C GLY A 46 0.22 12.92 -0.58
N GLY A 47 -0.01 11.82 0.13
CA GLY A 47 0.81 10.62 0.13
C GLY A 47 0.36 9.60 -0.92
N VAL A 48 1.29 8.72 -1.31
CA VAL A 48 1.01 7.56 -2.15
C VAL A 48 -0.03 6.67 -1.44
N PRO A 49 -1.14 6.27 -2.08
CA PRO A 49 -2.18 5.48 -1.44
C PRO A 49 -1.69 4.05 -1.22
N ILE A 50 -1.15 3.75 -0.04
CA ILE A 50 -0.60 2.43 0.29
C ILE A 50 -1.73 1.45 0.64
N ILE A 51 -1.64 0.21 0.16
CA ILE A 51 -2.49 -0.90 0.58
C ILE A 51 -1.68 -1.83 1.46
N ARG A 52 -2.33 -2.38 2.49
CA ARG A 52 -1.80 -3.44 3.34
C ARG A 52 -2.64 -4.69 3.18
N ASP A 53 -2.01 -5.80 2.82
CA ASP A 53 -2.69 -7.08 2.58
C ASP A 53 -1.73 -8.24 2.86
N ALA A 54 -2.08 -9.12 3.80
CA ALA A 54 -1.18 -10.18 4.26
C ALA A 54 -0.83 -11.19 3.16
N GLU A 55 -1.75 -11.48 2.25
CA GLU A 55 -1.59 -12.44 1.17
C GLU A 55 -0.69 -11.88 0.07
N ILE A 56 -1.00 -10.66 -0.37
CA ILE A 56 -0.29 -10.04 -1.48
C ILE A 56 1.12 -9.61 -1.03
N GLU A 57 1.29 -9.09 0.19
CA GLU A 57 2.61 -8.78 0.76
C GLU A 57 3.49 -10.03 0.85
N ALA A 58 2.94 -11.15 1.32
CA ALA A 58 3.65 -12.42 1.36
C ALA A 58 4.05 -12.92 -0.04
N LEU A 59 3.16 -12.79 -1.02
CA LEU A 59 3.44 -13.17 -2.41
C LEU A 59 4.59 -12.34 -2.99
N VAL A 60 4.53 -11.02 -2.88
CA VAL A 60 5.60 -10.15 -3.42
C VAL A 60 6.90 -10.27 -2.62
N ALA A 61 6.83 -10.62 -1.33
CA ALA A 61 8.00 -10.95 -0.54
C ALA A 61 8.68 -12.23 -1.06
N ASP A 62 7.91 -13.26 -1.41
CA ASP A 62 8.43 -14.50 -2.02
C ASP A 62 9.06 -14.24 -3.40
N TYR A 63 8.51 -13.31 -4.17
CA TYR A 63 9.10 -12.86 -5.44
C TYR A 63 10.41 -12.10 -5.22
N ALA A 64 10.43 -11.17 -4.27
CA ALA A 64 11.54 -10.26 -4.07
C ALA A 64 12.73 -10.89 -3.32
N ALA A 65 12.49 -11.76 -2.34
CA ALA A 65 13.54 -12.23 -1.44
C ALA A 65 14.73 -12.90 -2.15
N PRO A 66 14.55 -13.81 -3.14
CA PRO A 66 15.67 -14.39 -3.88
C PRO A 66 16.45 -13.35 -4.68
N ILE A 67 15.74 -12.42 -5.34
CA ILE A 67 16.31 -11.35 -6.15
C ILE A 67 17.14 -10.39 -5.30
N LEU A 68 16.56 -9.90 -4.20
CA LEU A 68 17.23 -9.01 -3.25
C LEU A 68 18.46 -9.67 -2.62
N LYS A 69 18.43 -10.99 -2.40
CA LYS A 69 19.58 -11.74 -1.88
C LYS A 69 20.75 -11.72 -2.87
N VAL A 70 20.53 -12.05 -4.15
CA VAL A 70 21.60 -12.05 -5.17
C VAL A 70 22.05 -10.64 -5.56
N ALA A 71 21.17 -9.65 -5.44
CA ALA A 71 21.49 -8.24 -5.66
C ALA A 71 22.31 -7.60 -4.49
N GLY A 72 22.62 -8.36 -3.44
CA GLY A 72 23.32 -7.83 -2.26
C GLY A 72 22.47 -6.89 -1.39
N LEU A 73 21.15 -6.88 -1.58
CA LEU A 73 20.20 -6.01 -0.89
C LEU A 73 19.48 -6.68 0.29
N GLY A 74 19.57 -8.01 0.42
CA GLY A 74 18.81 -8.78 1.43
C GLY A 74 19.03 -8.36 2.89
N LYS A 75 20.21 -7.84 3.25
CA LYS A 75 20.51 -7.33 4.61
C LYS A 75 20.23 -5.83 4.79
N ARG A 76 19.83 -5.12 3.72
CA ARG A 76 19.68 -3.66 3.74
C ARG A 76 18.29 -3.21 4.22
N GLY A 77 17.41 -4.15 4.56
CA GLY A 77 16.05 -3.85 5.01
C GLY A 77 15.17 -3.31 3.88
N VAL A 78 15.38 -3.79 2.64
CA VAL A 78 14.53 -3.40 1.50
C VAL A 78 13.15 -4.01 1.68
N ARG A 79 12.10 -3.19 1.53
CA ARG A 79 10.70 -3.63 1.63
C ARG A 79 9.95 -3.37 0.33
N VAL A 80 9.07 -4.30 -0.05
CA VAL A 80 8.11 -4.06 -1.13
C VAL A 80 6.84 -3.44 -0.52
N ILE A 81 6.35 -2.35 -1.11
CA ILE A 81 5.19 -1.59 -0.67
C ILE A 81 4.13 -1.61 -1.78
N LEU A 82 2.91 -2.01 -1.45
CA LEU A 82 1.81 -2.04 -2.40
C LEU A 82 1.13 -0.67 -2.50
N VAL A 83 0.89 -0.22 -3.72
CA VAL A 83 0.23 1.05 -4.01
C VAL A 83 -1.12 0.78 -4.65
N ASN A 84 -2.18 1.39 -4.12
CA ASN A 84 -3.51 1.37 -4.69
C ASN A 84 -3.58 2.20 -5.97
N SER A 85 -3.21 1.60 -7.08
CA SER A 85 -3.35 2.24 -8.37
C SER A 85 -3.63 1.19 -9.44
N PRO A 86 -4.64 1.40 -10.30
CA PRO A 86 -4.95 0.48 -11.39
C PRO A 86 -3.91 0.54 -12.53
N SER A 87 -3.04 1.57 -12.57
CA SER A 87 -1.97 1.68 -13.57
C SER A 87 -0.89 0.63 -13.35
N PHE A 88 -0.30 0.15 -14.44
CA PHE A 88 0.90 -0.67 -14.34
C PHE A 88 2.05 0.27 -13.97
N ASN A 89 2.62 0.11 -12.78
CA ASN A 89 3.85 0.80 -12.41
C ASN A 89 4.56 0.09 -11.27
N ALA A 90 5.87 0.27 -11.22
CA ALA A 90 6.70 0.03 -10.06
C ALA A 90 7.79 1.11 -10.04
N PHE A 91 8.31 1.42 -8.85
CA PHE A 91 9.40 2.37 -8.71
C PHE A 91 10.10 2.16 -7.37
N VAL A 92 11.27 2.75 -7.22
CA VAL A 92 12.03 2.72 -5.96
C VAL A 92 11.98 4.08 -5.28
N ASP A 93 11.95 4.10 -3.94
CA ASP A 93 12.28 5.30 -3.15
C ASP A 93 12.99 4.90 -1.85
N GLY A 94 14.21 5.38 -1.68
CA GLY A 94 15.08 5.01 -0.56
C GLY A 94 15.37 3.51 -0.51
N ARG A 95 14.83 2.82 0.49
CA ARG A 95 14.95 1.36 0.67
C ARG A 95 13.63 0.62 0.41
N ARG A 96 12.76 1.19 -0.42
CA ARG A 96 11.44 0.64 -0.69
C ARG A 96 11.26 0.47 -2.18
N ILE A 97 10.70 -0.67 -2.57
CA ILE A 97 10.20 -0.93 -3.93
C ILE A 97 8.70 -0.77 -3.85
N PHE A 98 8.14 0.19 -4.57
CA PHE A 98 6.70 0.40 -4.67
C PHE A 98 6.18 -0.35 -5.88
N VAL A 99 5.11 -1.12 -5.70
CA VAL A 99 4.46 -1.88 -6.76
C VAL A 99 2.98 -1.53 -6.77
N ASN A 100 2.49 -1.03 -7.90
CA ASN A 100 1.06 -0.76 -8.04
C ASN A 100 0.27 -2.07 -8.11
N THR A 101 -0.92 -2.10 -7.52
CA THR A 101 -1.84 -3.24 -7.65
C THR A 101 -2.22 -3.53 -9.11
N GLY A 102 -2.24 -2.49 -9.95
CA GLY A 102 -2.40 -2.61 -11.39
C GLY A 102 -1.31 -3.43 -12.09
N ALA A 103 -0.06 -3.37 -11.61
CA ALA A 103 1.02 -4.20 -12.14
C ALA A 103 0.73 -5.69 -11.90
N ILE A 104 0.40 -6.05 -10.66
CA ILE A 104 0.07 -7.44 -10.28
C ILE A 104 -1.17 -7.93 -11.04
N MET A 105 -2.21 -7.09 -11.14
CA MET A 105 -3.46 -7.42 -11.82
C MET A 105 -3.25 -7.73 -13.32
N GLN A 106 -2.42 -6.93 -13.98
CA GLN A 106 -2.14 -7.05 -15.42
C GLN A 106 -1.08 -8.11 -15.74
N ALA A 107 -0.23 -8.47 -14.77
CA ALA A 107 0.78 -9.50 -14.95
C ALA A 107 0.13 -10.89 -15.06
N GLU A 108 0.30 -11.59 -16.19
CA GLU A 108 -0.33 -12.90 -16.40
C GLU A 108 0.41 -14.04 -15.71
N THR A 109 1.72 -13.86 -15.49
CA THR A 109 2.59 -14.84 -14.81
C THR A 109 3.35 -14.20 -13.65
N PRO A 110 3.77 -15.00 -12.64
CA PRO A 110 4.69 -14.55 -11.60
C PRO A 110 5.97 -13.92 -12.17
N ASN A 111 6.56 -14.52 -13.20
CA ASN A 111 7.83 -14.04 -13.79
C ASN A 111 7.76 -12.63 -14.38
N GLU A 112 6.58 -12.12 -14.77
CA GLU A 112 6.41 -10.72 -15.18
C GLU A 112 6.70 -9.77 -13.99
N ILE A 113 6.13 -10.03 -12.82
CA ILE A 113 6.38 -9.22 -11.62
C ILE A 113 7.77 -9.45 -11.04
N ILE A 114 8.27 -10.70 -11.06
CA ILE A 114 9.64 -11.00 -10.63
C ILE A 114 10.64 -10.23 -11.52
N GLY A 115 10.39 -10.15 -12.83
CA GLY A 115 11.16 -9.35 -13.77
C GLY A 115 11.17 -7.85 -13.43
N VAL A 116 9.99 -7.28 -13.13
CA VAL A 116 9.88 -5.89 -12.67
C VAL A 116 10.65 -5.68 -11.36
N ILE A 117 10.51 -6.57 -10.38
CA ILE A 117 11.25 -6.47 -9.10
C ILE A 117 12.77 -6.61 -9.33
N ALA A 118 13.21 -7.44 -10.27
CA ALA A 118 14.62 -7.56 -10.64
C ALA A 118 15.16 -6.26 -11.25
N HIS A 119 14.37 -5.60 -12.10
CA HIS A 119 14.66 -4.28 -12.65
C HIS A 119 14.79 -3.20 -11.57
N GLU A 120 13.79 -3.10 -10.69
CA GLU A 120 13.81 -2.16 -9.56
C GLU A 120 14.97 -2.44 -8.59
N SER A 121 15.31 -3.72 -8.39
CA SER A 121 16.50 -4.11 -7.61
C SER A 121 17.80 -3.67 -8.28
N GLY A 122 17.85 -3.64 -9.61
CA GLY A 122 18.94 -3.04 -10.40
C GLY A 122 19.12 -1.56 -10.09
N HIS A 123 18.03 -0.78 -10.07
CA HIS A 123 18.04 0.62 -9.68
C HIS A 123 18.56 0.86 -8.26
N LEU A 124 18.14 0.03 -7.29
CA LEU A 124 18.60 0.11 -5.90
C LEU A 124 20.07 -0.27 -5.74
N ALA A 125 20.49 -1.36 -6.37
CA ALA A 125 21.88 -1.82 -6.32
C ALA A 125 22.83 -0.80 -6.98
N GLY A 126 22.39 -0.19 -8.08
CA GLY A 126 23.14 0.83 -8.81
C GLY A 126 23.12 2.22 -8.18
N GLY A 127 22.41 2.45 -7.06
CA GLY A 127 22.34 3.75 -6.39
C GLY A 127 21.76 4.87 -7.26
N HIS A 128 20.89 4.51 -8.21
CA HIS A 128 20.47 5.41 -9.29
C HIS A 128 19.74 6.66 -8.80
N GLN A 129 18.95 6.57 -7.73
CA GLN A 129 18.22 7.74 -7.23
C GLN A 129 19.12 8.83 -6.67
N ASP A 130 20.18 8.44 -5.94
CA ASP A 130 21.13 9.40 -5.38
C ASP A 130 21.94 10.05 -6.50
N ARG A 131 22.35 9.27 -7.50
CA ARG A 131 23.05 9.80 -8.70
C ARG A 131 22.14 10.65 -9.58
N LEU A 132 20.86 10.30 -9.73
CA LEU A 132 19.89 11.11 -10.49
C LEU A 132 19.67 12.47 -9.83
N ARG A 133 19.58 12.52 -8.49
CA ARG A 133 19.53 13.79 -7.74
C ARG A 133 20.79 14.63 -7.99
N GLU A 134 21.96 14.01 -8.00
CA GLU A 134 23.22 14.67 -8.33
C GLU A 134 23.23 15.20 -9.77
N GLN A 135 22.84 14.38 -10.75
CA GLN A 135 22.75 14.77 -12.17
C GLN A 135 21.74 15.90 -12.39
N LEU A 136 20.58 15.87 -11.73
CA LEU A 136 19.61 16.96 -11.76
C LEU A 136 20.20 18.25 -11.18
N SER A 137 20.95 18.16 -10.08
CA SER A 137 21.67 19.32 -9.53
C SER A 137 22.68 19.87 -10.51
N ARG A 138 23.50 19.00 -11.13
CA ARG A 138 24.50 19.39 -12.14
C ARG A 138 23.85 20.01 -13.37
N ALA A 139 22.77 19.44 -13.88
CA ALA A 139 22.02 19.95 -15.03
C ALA A 139 21.42 21.33 -14.73
N ARG A 140 20.88 21.54 -13.52
CA ARG A 140 20.43 22.86 -13.04
C ARG A 140 21.59 23.85 -12.96
N THR A 141 22.74 23.45 -12.42
CA THR A 141 23.95 24.28 -12.37
C THR A 141 24.41 24.67 -13.78
N MET A 142 24.42 23.73 -14.72
CA MET A 142 24.81 23.97 -16.12
C MET A 142 23.80 24.88 -16.83
N ALA A 143 22.51 24.75 -16.57
CA ALA A 143 21.49 25.66 -17.09
C ALA A 143 21.68 27.09 -16.56
N ILE A 144 22.01 27.25 -15.27
CA ILE A 144 22.32 28.55 -14.67
C ILE A 144 23.59 29.15 -15.29
N ILE A 145 24.66 28.36 -15.45
CA ILE A 145 25.91 28.81 -16.10
C ILE A 145 25.63 29.20 -17.55
N GLY A 146 24.90 28.38 -18.30
CA GLY A 146 24.53 28.66 -19.70
C GLY A 146 23.69 29.93 -19.84
N MET A 147 22.78 30.19 -18.89
CA MET A 147 22.02 31.43 -18.81
C MET A 147 22.92 32.63 -18.49
N LEU A 148 23.84 32.52 -17.52
CA LEU A 148 24.77 33.60 -17.16
C LEU A 148 25.75 33.92 -18.30
N LEU A 149 26.26 32.90 -19.00
CA LEU A 149 27.09 33.07 -20.19
C LEU A 149 26.27 33.66 -21.36
N GLY A 150 25.02 33.25 -21.53
CA GLY A 150 24.11 33.82 -22.52
C GLY A 150 23.80 35.31 -22.27
N VAL A 151 23.61 35.69 -21.00
CA VAL A 151 23.45 37.10 -20.58
C VAL A 151 24.77 37.87 -20.77
N GLY A 152 25.90 37.31 -20.36
CA GLY A 152 27.22 37.92 -20.53
C GLY A 152 27.60 38.14 -22.00
N ALA A 153 27.31 37.16 -22.87
CA ALA A 153 27.50 37.27 -24.32
C ALA A 153 26.53 38.27 -24.97
N GLY A 154 25.29 38.34 -24.48
CA GLY A 154 24.31 39.35 -24.91
C GLY A 154 24.75 40.77 -24.56
N VAL A 155 25.30 40.98 -23.36
CA VAL A 155 25.79 42.29 -22.88
C VAL A 155 27.10 42.70 -23.59
N ALA A 156 28.06 41.79 -23.74
CA ALA A 156 29.30 42.06 -24.49
C ALA A 156 29.03 42.30 -25.99
N GLY A 157 28.06 41.60 -26.55
CA GLY A 157 27.58 41.79 -27.92
C GLY A 157 26.90 43.13 -28.17
N ALA A 158 26.11 43.60 -27.20
CA ALA A 158 25.46 44.92 -27.23
C ALA A 158 26.47 46.08 -27.13
N ALA A 159 27.57 45.90 -26.38
CA ALA A 159 28.66 46.88 -26.29
C ALA A 159 29.54 46.94 -27.56
N GLY A 160 29.58 45.87 -28.36
CA GLY A 160 30.38 45.76 -29.59
C GLY A 160 29.68 46.20 -30.89
N GLY A 161 28.45 46.72 -30.83
CA GLY A 161 27.76 47.31 -31.98
C GLY A 161 27.21 46.34 -33.06
N SER A 162 27.19 45.03 -32.81
CA SER A 162 26.65 44.05 -33.76
C SER A 162 25.24 43.59 -33.36
N GLY A 163 24.22 43.97 -34.15
CA GLY A 163 22.81 43.57 -33.94
C GLY A 163 22.54 42.05 -33.96
N ASN A 164 23.53 41.25 -34.37
CA ASN A 164 23.46 39.78 -34.39
C ASN A 164 23.79 39.13 -33.03
N ALA A 165 24.35 39.87 -32.07
CA ALA A 165 24.84 39.27 -30.82
C ALA A 165 23.75 39.09 -29.74
N ALA A 166 22.68 39.91 -29.76
CA ALA A 166 21.52 39.71 -28.90
C ALA A 166 20.76 38.41 -29.23
N GLY A 167 20.66 38.07 -30.53
CA GLY A 167 20.11 36.78 -30.99
C GLY A 167 21.01 35.59 -30.64
N ALA A 168 22.34 35.77 -30.64
CA ALA A 168 23.30 34.75 -30.24
C ALA A 168 23.22 34.42 -28.74
N GLY A 169 23.07 35.42 -27.85
CA GLY A 169 22.90 35.21 -26.41
C GLY A 169 21.60 34.47 -26.05
N ALA A 170 20.50 34.80 -26.72
CA ALA A 170 19.22 34.07 -26.59
C ALA A 170 19.32 32.63 -27.13
N GLY A 171 20.02 32.42 -28.25
CA GLY A 171 20.27 31.10 -28.83
C GLY A 171 21.13 30.20 -27.93
N ILE A 172 22.14 30.76 -27.26
CA ILE A 172 22.98 30.04 -26.30
C ILE A 172 22.18 29.67 -25.04
N ALA A 173 21.36 30.58 -24.52
CA ALA A 173 20.51 30.29 -23.36
C ALA A 173 19.47 29.20 -23.67
N LEU A 174 18.77 29.28 -24.81
CA LEU A 174 17.81 28.26 -25.25
C LEU A 174 18.50 26.92 -25.58
N GLY A 175 19.65 26.95 -26.25
CA GLY A 175 20.46 25.77 -26.56
C GLY A 175 21.00 25.07 -25.31
N SER A 176 21.36 25.82 -24.27
CA SER A 176 21.89 25.25 -23.02
C SER A 176 20.85 24.41 -22.26
N ASN A 177 19.58 24.83 -22.24
CA ASN A 177 18.48 24.06 -21.65
C ASN A 177 18.19 22.79 -22.44
N GLU A 178 18.16 22.88 -23.77
CA GLU A 178 17.95 21.73 -24.65
C GLU A 178 19.08 20.70 -24.50
N MET A 179 20.34 21.16 -24.43
CA MET A 179 21.49 20.29 -24.18
C MET A 179 21.44 19.61 -22.80
N ALA A 180 21.05 20.35 -21.75
CA ALA A 180 20.90 19.81 -20.40
C ALA A 180 19.81 18.73 -20.33
N MET A 181 18.66 18.95 -20.99
CA MET A 181 17.58 17.95 -21.07
C MET A 181 18.00 16.71 -21.87
N ARG A 182 18.66 16.89 -23.03
CA ARG A 182 19.20 15.76 -23.81
C ARG A 182 20.20 14.94 -23.01
N SER A 183 21.09 15.59 -22.26
CA SER A 183 22.05 14.92 -21.38
C SER A 183 21.35 14.08 -20.31
N LEU A 184 20.32 14.62 -19.66
CA LEU A 184 19.52 13.91 -18.66
C LEU A 184 18.80 12.69 -19.27
N LEU A 185 18.17 12.84 -20.44
CA LEU A 185 17.50 11.74 -21.13
C LEU A 185 18.49 10.65 -21.57
N ASN A 186 19.69 11.02 -22.02
CA ASN A 186 20.76 10.07 -22.35
C ASN A 186 21.23 9.31 -21.11
N TYR A 187 21.41 10.01 -19.99
CA TYR A 187 21.76 9.42 -18.70
C TYR A 187 20.69 8.41 -18.26
N GLN A 188 19.42 8.80 -18.27
CA GLN A 188 18.29 7.90 -17.95
C GLN A 188 18.31 6.62 -18.81
N ARG A 189 18.50 6.74 -20.14
CA ARG A 189 18.60 5.55 -21.01
C ARG A 189 19.75 4.62 -20.62
N THR A 190 20.90 5.18 -20.21
CA THR A 190 22.08 4.39 -19.79
C THR A 190 21.81 3.65 -18.48
N GLU A 191 21.16 4.32 -17.53
CA GLU A 191 20.75 3.73 -16.25
C GLU A 191 19.73 2.61 -16.47
N GLU A 192 18.71 2.81 -17.31
CA GLU A 192 17.73 1.79 -17.66
C GLU A 192 18.37 0.54 -18.27
N MET A 193 19.30 0.70 -19.23
CA MET A 193 20.03 -0.44 -19.81
C MET A 193 20.91 -1.17 -18.79
N THR A 194 21.45 -0.44 -17.82
CA THR A 194 22.24 -1.03 -16.73
C THR A 194 21.34 -1.83 -15.80
N ALA A 195 20.19 -1.28 -15.42
CA ALA A 195 19.17 -1.96 -14.63
C ALA A 195 18.65 -3.22 -15.33
N ASP A 196 18.39 -3.18 -16.65
CA ASP A 196 17.98 -4.34 -17.45
C ASP A 196 19.01 -5.48 -17.40
N ARG A 197 20.29 -5.15 -17.62
CA ARG A 197 21.38 -6.13 -17.58
C ARG A 197 21.52 -6.75 -16.20
N LEU A 198 21.44 -5.94 -15.14
CA LEU A 198 21.47 -6.43 -13.77
C LEU A 198 20.25 -7.31 -13.46
N ALA A 199 19.06 -6.92 -13.92
CA ALA A 199 17.84 -7.71 -13.77
C ALA A 199 17.99 -9.08 -14.41
N VAL A 200 18.46 -9.17 -15.65
CA VAL A 200 18.75 -10.44 -16.33
C VAL A 200 19.78 -11.27 -15.54
N ASN A 201 20.82 -10.65 -15.00
CA ASN A 201 21.80 -11.34 -14.17
C ASN A 201 21.17 -11.90 -12.88
N TYR A 202 20.29 -11.14 -12.22
CA TYR A 202 19.60 -11.60 -11.01
C TYR A 202 18.60 -12.72 -11.31
N LEU A 203 17.86 -12.62 -12.41
CA LEU A 203 16.95 -13.66 -12.87
C LEU A 203 17.72 -14.95 -13.17
N ASN A 204 18.85 -14.87 -13.88
CA ASN A 204 19.72 -16.01 -14.14
C ASN A 204 20.27 -16.62 -12.83
N ALA A 205 20.78 -15.78 -11.92
CA ALA A 205 21.34 -16.24 -10.64
C ALA A 205 20.31 -16.91 -9.72
N THR A 206 19.03 -16.55 -9.86
CA THR A 206 17.92 -17.15 -9.11
C THR A 206 17.21 -18.27 -9.89
N GLY A 207 17.68 -18.56 -11.10
CA GLY A 207 17.07 -19.54 -11.99
C GLY A 207 15.65 -19.18 -12.41
N GLN A 208 15.29 -17.90 -12.48
CA GLN A 208 13.99 -17.41 -12.93
C GLN A 208 14.00 -17.15 -14.44
N SER A 209 12.83 -17.16 -15.06
CA SER A 209 12.74 -16.89 -16.50
C SER A 209 12.89 -15.40 -16.79
N THR A 210 13.75 -15.07 -17.75
CA THR A 210 13.89 -13.72 -18.31
C THR A 210 12.78 -13.35 -19.29
N LYS A 211 11.96 -14.33 -19.71
CA LYS A 211 10.90 -14.14 -20.69
C LYS A 211 9.78 -13.24 -20.18
N GLY A 212 9.39 -13.36 -18.90
CA GLY A 212 8.34 -12.50 -18.32
C GLY A 212 8.69 -11.02 -18.33
N MET A 213 9.96 -10.67 -18.08
CA MET A 213 10.44 -9.30 -18.20
C MET A 213 10.36 -8.80 -19.65
N LEU A 214 10.81 -9.62 -20.61
CA LEU A 214 10.76 -9.28 -22.03
C LEU A 214 9.33 -9.09 -22.54
N GLU A 215 8.42 -10.01 -22.21
CA GLU A 215 7.01 -9.95 -22.61
C GLU A 215 6.32 -8.71 -22.04
N THR A 216 6.63 -8.35 -20.80
CA THR A 216 6.15 -7.11 -20.16
C THR A 216 6.58 -5.88 -20.96
N PHE A 217 7.86 -5.80 -21.35
CA PHE A 217 8.40 -4.66 -22.08
C PHE A 217 7.87 -4.59 -23.52
N GLN A 218 7.75 -5.74 -24.19
CA GLN A 218 7.14 -5.85 -25.52
C GLN A 218 5.68 -5.38 -25.49
N ARG A 219 4.91 -5.75 -24.46
CA ARG A 219 3.52 -5.29 -24.27
C ARG A 219 3.43 -3.76 -24.23
N PHE A 220 4.32 -3.10 -23.48
CA PHE A 220 4.37 -1.63 -23.43
C PHE A 220 4.79 -0.99 -24.76
N ALA A 221 5.66 -1.65 -25.51
CA ALA A 221 6.07 -1.18 -26.82
C ALA A 221 4.97 -1.33 -27.89
N SER A 222 4.18 -2.39 -27.83
CA SER A 222 3.06 -2.61 -28.76
C SER A 222 1.88 -1.69 -28.51
N ALA A 223 1.60 -1.32 -27.25
CA ALA A 223 0.53 -0.39 -26.89
C ALA A 223 0.69 1.01 -27.54
N LEU A 224 1.92 1.42 -27.87
CA LEU A 224 2.22 2.66 -28.61
C LEU A 224 1.64 2.72 -30.01
N SER A 225 1.63 1.58 -30.71
CA SER A 225 1.26 1.55 -32.12
C SER A 225 -0.25 1.70 -32.33
N LEU A 226 -1.05 1.57 -31.26
CA LEU A 226 -2.50 1.46 -31.30
C LEU A 226 -3.23 2.60 -30.58
N SER A 227 -2.56 3.43 -29.78
CA SER A 227 -3.21 4.45 -28.95
C SER A 227 -2.47 5.79 -29.01
N GLY A 228 -3.04 6.76 -29.72
CA GLY A 228 -2.52 8.13 -29.81
C GLY A 228 -2.67 8.98 -28.53
N THR A 229 -3.21 8.43 -27.43
CA THR A 229 -3.66 9.27 -26.30
C THR A 229 -3.41 8.73 -24.89
N GLN A 230 -2.98 7.46 -24.71
CA GLN A 230 -2.68 6.91 -23.38
C GLN A 230 -1.26 6.35 -23.30
N ILE A 231 -0.35 7.14 -22.71
CA ILE A 231 1.01 6.72 -22.37
C ILE A 231 0.96 6.15 -20.95
N ASP A 232 1.36 4.89 -20.78
CA ASP A 232 1.42 4.23 -19.46
C ASP A 232 2.44 4.93 -18.54
N GLN A 233 2.14 5.04 -17.24
CA GLN A 233 2.98 5.73 -16.27
C GLN A 233 4.36 5.08 -16.15
N TYR A 234 4.43 3.74 -16.25
CA TYR A 234 5.69 3.01 -16.25
C TYR A 234 6.62 3.47 -17.37
N ARG A 235 6.10 3.92 -18.51
CA ARG A 235 6.93 4.39 -19.64
C ARG A 235 7.50 5.80 -19.44
N ILE A 236 6.83 6.59 -18.60
CA ILE A 236 7.29 7.93 -18.21
C ILE A 236 8.43 7.81 -17.21
N SER A 237 8.30 6.91 -16.24
CA SER A 237 9.38 6.61 -15.28
C SER A 237 10.51 5.79 -15.91
N HIS A 238 10.20 4.87 -16.83
CA HIS A 238 11.14 3.99 -17.51
C HIS A 238 11.02 4.10 -19.04
N PRO A 239 11.77 5.02 -19.67
CA PRO A 239 11.77 5.16 -21.13
C PRO A 239 12.18 3.85 -21.84
N LEU A 240 11.40 3.43 -22.83
CA LEU A 240 11.57 2.17 -23.58
C LEU A 240 11.81 2.42 -25.09
N PRO A 241 13.00 2.90 -25.51
CA PRO A 241 13.34 2.97 -26.92
C PRO A 241 13.45 1.56 -27.54
N ARG A 242 13.20 1.43 -28.84
CA ARG A 242 13.26 0.14 -29.56
C ARG A 242 14.59 -0.60 -29.36
N GLU A 243 15.69 0.14 -29.32
CA GLU A 243 17.04 -0.37 -29.13
C GLU A 243 17.22 -1.06 -27.76
N ARG A 244 16.60 -0.51 -26.71
CA ARG A 244 16.61 -1.12 -25.37
C ARG A 244 15.92 -2.48 -25.36
N ILE A 245 14.79 -2.60 -26.06
CA ILE A 245 14.04 -3.86 -26.17
C ILE A 245 14.84 -4.89 -26.97
N ALA A 246 15.48 -4.50 -28.08
CA ALA A 246 16.34 -5.39 -28.85
C ALA A 246 17.52 -5.92 -28.02
N ASN A 247 18.17 -5.04 -27.25
CA ASN A 247 19.25 -5.43 -26.33
C ASN A 247 18.75 -6.39 -25.24
N LEU A 248 17.60 -6.10 -24.62
CA LEU A 248 17.00 -6.97 -23.63
C LEU A 248 16.60 -8.32 -24.22
N GLU A 249 16.06 -8.35 -25.44
CA GLU A 249 15.68 -9.58 -26.14
C GLU A 249 16.90 -10.49 -26.38
N GLU A 250 18.03 -9.92 -26.83
CA GLU A 250 19.28 -10.66 -27.00
C GLU A 250 19.77 -11.25 -25.67
N LEU A 251 19.79 -10.46 -24.60
CA LEU A 251 20.22 -10.90 -23.27
C LEU A 251 19.28 -11.96 -22.69
N ALA A 252 17.97 -11.75 -22.82
CA ALA A 252 16.95 -12.64 -22.29
C ALA A 252 17.03 -14.00 -22.97
N LYS A 253 17.11 -14.06 -24.30
CA LYS A 253 17.16 -15.33 -25.06
C LYS A 253 18.44 -16.12 -24.83
N LYS A 254 19.55 -15.49 -24.42
CA LYS A 254 20.78 -16.17 -24.01
C LYS A 254 20.67 -16.84 -22.64
N SER A 255 19.64 -16.52 -21.85
CA SER A 255 19.42 -17.16 -20.54
C SER A 255 19.17 -18.66 -20.69
N PRO A 256 19.84 -19.52 -19.91
CA PRO A 256 19.51 -20.95 -19.86
C PRO A 256 18.12 -21.22 -19.27
N TYR A 257 17.51 -20.22 -18.60
CA TYR A 257 16.20 -20.31 -17.98
C TYR A 257 15.10 -19.61 -18.77
N TYR A 258 15.37 -19.15 -20.01
CA TYR A 258 14.42 -18.37 -20.81
C TYR A 258 13.03 -19.01 -20.90
N ASN A 259 12.96 -20.32 -21.17
CA ASN A 259 11.69 -21.04 -21.29
C ASN A 259 11.21 -21.71 -19.99
N LYS A 260 11.86 -21.43 -18.84
CA LYS A 260 11.43 -21.99 -17.56
C LYS A 260 10.04 -21.44 -17.22
N THR A 261 9.12 -22.33 -16.89
CA THR A 261 7.77 -21.96 -16.46
C THR A 261 7.70 -21.84 -14.94
N ASP A 262 6.80 -20.99 -14.47
CA ASP A 262 6.46 -20.90 -13.05
C ASP A 262 5.82 -22.21 -12.58
N SER A 263 6.07 -22.57 -11.31
CA SER A 263 5.39 -23.72 -10.72
C SER A 263 3.87 -23.49 -10.69
N PRO A 264 3.04 -24.52 -10.91
CA PRO A 264 1.58 -24.38 -10.84
C PRO A 264 1.10 -23.79 -9.50
N ALA A 265 1.79 -24.10 -8.40
CA ALA A 265 1.48 -23.56 -7.08
C ALA A 265 1.74 -22.04 -7.00
N LEU A 266 2.84 -21.55 -7.58
CA LEU A 266 3.15 -20.12 -7.61
C LEU A 266 2.18 -19.36 -8.53
N GLN A 267 1.89 -19.91 -9.71
CA GLN A 267 0.89 -19.36 -10.62
C GLN A 267 -0.48 -19.25 -9.94
N LEU A 268 -0.91 -20.29 -9.20
CA LEU A 268 -2.17 -20.25 -8.48
C LEU A 268 -2.21 -19.16 -7.41
N ARG A 269 -1.13 -18.97 -6.65
CA ARG A 269 -1.03 -17.85 -5.67
C ARG A 269 -1.09 -16.49 -6.36
N HIS A 270 -0.43 -16.34 -7.49
CA HIS A 270 -0.49 -15.14 -8.32
C HIS A 270 -1.92 -14.84 -8.80
N ASP A 271 -2.60 -15.86 -9.31
CA ASP A 271 -3.97 -15.74 -9.78
C ASP A 271 -4.95 -15.44 -8.63
N MET A 272 -4.74 -16.00 -7.42
CA MET A 272 -5.53 -15.64 -6.23
C MET A 272 -5.32 -14.18 -5.84
N ALA A 273 -4.08 -13.66 -5.86
CA ALA A 273 -3.81 -12.25 -5.63
C ALA A 273 -4.48 -11.34 -6.68
N ARG A 274 -4.39 -11.70 -7.96
CA ARG A 274 -5.09 -11.00 -9.04
C ARG A 274 -6.60 -11.00 -8.86
N ALA A 275 -7.18 -12.15 -8.49
CA ALA A 275 -8.61 -12.28 -8.21
C ALA A 275 -9.05 -11.41 -7.04
N LYS A 276 -8.24 -11.35 -5.96
CA LYS A 276 -8.49 -10.50 -4.80
C LYS A 276 -8.45 -9.02 -5.17
N ILE A 277 -7.41 -8.57 -5.88
CA ILE A 277 -7.30 -7.19 -6.37
C ILE A 277 -8.51 -6.83 -7.26
N ALA A 278 -8.89 -7.72 -8.18
CA ALA A 278 -10.05 -7.51 -9.05
C ALA A 278 -11.37 -7.41 -8.26
N ALA A 279 -11.55 -8.22 -7.20
CA ALA A 279 -12.72 -8.16 -6.36
C ALA A 279 -12.80 -6.84 -5.56
N TYR A 280 -11.70 -6.42 -4.92
CA TYR A 280 -11.65 -5.18 -4.13
C TYR A 280 -11.71 -3.90 -4.97
N SER A 281 -11.30 -3.95 -6.23
CA SER A 281 -11.50 -2.84 -7.18
C SER A 281 -12.95 -2.70 -7.67
N GLY A 282 -13.86 -3.61 -7.29
CA GLY A 282 -15.26 -3.60 -7.71
C GLY A 282 -15.48 -4.01 -9.17
N ASN A 283 -14.45 -4.48 -9.87
CA ASN A 283 -14.51 -4.76 -11.30
C ASN A 283 -14.83 -6.23 -11.57
N MET A 284 -16.09 -6.62 -11.33
CA MET A 284 -16.56 -7.99 -11.58
C MET A 284 -16.40 -8.43 -13.03
N GLY A 285 -16.55 -7.50 -13.99
CA GLY A 285 -16.28 -7.78 -15.40
C GLY A 285 -14.80 -8.12 -15.65
N ALA A 286 -13.86 -7.45 -14.98
CA ALA A 286 -12.45 -7.80 -15.09
C ALA A 286 -12.15 -9.17 -14.49
N LEU A 287 -12.71 -9.50 -13.32
CA LEU A 287 -12.56 -10.83 -12.72
C LEU A 287 -13.06 -11.93 -13.67
N GLN A 288 -14.25 -11.77 -14.25
CA GLN A 288 -14.82 -12.73 -15.19
C GLN A 288 -13.99 -12.86 -16.47
N ARG A 289 -13.53 -11.74 -17.04
CA ARG A 289 -12.66 -11.77 -18.23
C ARG A 289 -11.33 -12.46 -17.97
N MET A 290 -10.70 -12.15 -16.83
CA MET A 290 -9.41 -12.72 -16.41
C MET A 290 -9.47 -14.23 -16.29
N PHE A 291 -10.56 -14.77 -15.73
CA PHE A 291 -10.73 -16.21 -15.53
C PHE A 291 -11.73 -16.86 -16.49
N ARG A 292 -11.99 -16.25 -17.66
CA ARG A 292 -12.99 -16.76 -18.63
C ARG A 292 -12.71 -18.18 -19.10
N ASN A 293 -11.43 -18.57 -19.17
CA ASN A 293 -10.99 -19.89 -19.60
C ASN A 293 -11.07 -20.94 -18.47
N ASN A 294 -11.23 -20.50 -17.21
CA ASN A 294 -11.38 -21.38 -16.06
C ASN A 294 -12.27 -20.74 -14.96
N PRO A 295 -13.56 -20.50 -15.24
CA PRO A 295 -14.46 -19.78 -14.33
C PRO A 295 -14.76 -20.56 -13.04
N GLY A 296 -14.56 -21.89 -13.05
CA GLY A 296 -14.67 -22.76 -11.86
C GLY A 296 -13.36 -22.93 -11.08
N GLY A 297 -12.26 -22.35 -11.57
CA GLY A 297 -10.95 -22.43 -10.93
C GLY A 297 -10.94 -21.83 -9.52
N LEU A 298 -10.00 -22.28 -8.68
CA LEU A 298 -9.91 -21.85 -7.29
C LEU A 298 -9.79 -20.31 -7.18
N ALA A 299 -8.95 -19.67 -8.00
CA ALA A 299 -8.79 -18.21 -8.01
C ALA A 299 -10.10 -17.47 -8.39
N ALA A 300 -10.83 -17.95 -9.40
CA ALA A 300 -12.11 -17.38 -9.81
C ALA A 300 -13.17 -17.51 -8.69
N ARG A 301 -13.25 -18.69 -8.06
CA ARG A 301 -14.12 -18.93 -6.91
C ARG A 301 -13.73 -18.06 -5.70
N TYR A 302 -12.43 -17.88 -5.46
CA TYR A 302 -11.92 -17.00 -4.41
C TYR A 302 -12.31 -15.54 -4.62
N GLY A 303 -12.06 -14.99 -5.81
CA GLY A 303 -12.51 -13.65 -6.17
C GLY A 303 -14.03 -13.50 -6.06
N SER A 304 -14.80 -14.49 -6.50
CA SER A 304 -16.27 -14.50 -6.35
C SER A 304 -16.73 -14.51 -4.90
N ALA A 305 -16.06 -15.28 -4.02
CA ALA A 305 -16.33 -15.31 -2.58
C ALA A 305 -16.04 -13.94 -1.95
N ILE A 306 -14.93 -13.30 -2.30
CA ILE A 306 -14.58 -11.94 -1.85
C ILE A 306 -15.62 -10.93 -2.33
N THR A 307 -16.01 -10.94 -3.60
CA THR A 307 -17.09 -10.04 -4.09
C THR A 307 -18.40 -10.27 -3.34
N THR A 308 -18.74 -11.52 -3.05
CA THR A 308 -19.94 -11.85 -2.27
C THR A 308 -19.85 -11.28 -0.85
N TYR A 309 -18.67 -11.33 -0.23
CA TYR A 309 -18.41 -10.68 1.04
C TYR A 309 -18.55 -9.16 0.97
N LEU A 310 -17.99 -8.53 -0.08
CA LEU A 310 -18.02 -7.07 -0.26
C LEU A 310 -19.43 -6.55 -0.50
N ASN A 311 -20.15 -7.14 -1.46
CA ASN A 311 -21.44 -6.65 -1.97
C ASN A 311 -22.66 -7.31 -1.30
N GLY A 312 -22.47 -8.42 -0.60
CA GLY A 312 -23.54 -9.22 -0.01
C GLY A 312 -23.51 -9.28 1.51
N SER A 313 -24.35 -10.16 2.06
CA SER A 313 -24.37 -10.47 3.49
C SER A 313 -23.25 -11.45 3.84
N ALA A 314 -22.69 -11.32 5.04
CA ALA A 314 -21.68 -12.26 5.55
C ALA A 314 -22.17 -13.72 5.52
N ARG A 315 -23.48 -13.94 5.71
CA ARG A 315 -24.12 -15.26 5.63
C ARG A 315 -23.99 -15.92 4.26
N ALA A 316 -24.01 -15.15 3.17
CA ALA A 316 -23.85 -15.68 1.81
C ALA A 316 -22.39 -15.96 1.46
N ALA A 317 -21.45 -15.24 2.06
CA ALA A 317 -20.02 -15.40 1.80
C ALA A 317 -19.41 -16.58 2.56
N LEU A 318 -19.87 -16.84 3.80
CA LEU A 318 -19.28 -17.85 4.67
C LEU A 318 -19.23 -19.26 4.05
N PRO A 319 -20.31 -19.82 3.45
CA PRO A 319 -20.25 -21.14 2.81
C PRO A 319 -19.26 -21.21 1.63
N LYS A 320 -19.05 -20.09 0.93
CA LYS A 320 -18.08 -20.01 -0.17
C LYS A 320 -16.66 -20.13 0.37
N PHE A 321 -16.32 -19.42 1.44
CA PHE A 321 -15.01 -19.56 2.09
C PHE A 321 -14.82 -20.92 2.76
N ASP A 322 -15.85 -21.49 3.38
CA ASP A 322 -15.77 -22.83 3.95
C ASP A 322 -15.46 -23.89 2.88
N ALA A 323 -16.01 -23.75 1.66
CA ALA A 323 -15.66 -24.62 0.53
C ALA A 323 -14.20 -24.46 0.08
N LEU A 324 -13.68 -23.22 0.04
CA LEU A 324 -12.27 -22.96 -0.29
C LEU A 324 -11.33 -23.53 0.78
N ILE A 325 -11.68 -23.40 2.06
CA ILE A 325 -10.93 -23.97 3.19
C ILE A 325 -10.94 -25.50 3.14
N LYS A 326 -12.06 -26.12 2.77
CA LYS A 326 -12.12 -27.59 2.61
C LYS A 326 -11.16 -28.08 1.53
N GLU A 327 -11.01 -27.32 0.44
CA GLU A 327 -10.10 -27.64 -0.66
C GLU A 327 -8.63 -27.37 -0.31
N GLN A 328 -8.34 -26.28 0.41
CA GLN A 328 -6.99 -25.94 0.88
C GLN A 328 -6.96 -25.61 2.39
N PRO A 329 -6.99 -26.62 3.27
CA PRO A 329 -7.11 -26.41 4.72
C PRO A 329 -5.88 -25.77 5.37
N LYS A 330 -4.76 -25.71 4.65
CA LYS A 330 -3.50 -25.10 5.10
C LYS A 330 -3.28 -23.69 4.56
N ASN A 331 -4.21 -23.12 3.78
CA ASN A 331 -4.09 -21.75 3.28
C ASN A 331 -4.50 -20.75 4.39
N PRO A 332 -3.56 -19.94 4.92
CA PRO A 332 -3.86 -19.00 6.01
C PRO A 332 -4.83 -17.89 5.57
N TYR A 333 -4.78 -17.47 4.30
CA TYR A 333 -5.56 -16.34 3.78
C TYR A 333 -7.04 -16.68 3.61
N PHE A 334 -7.38 -17.96 3.43
CA PHE A 334 -8.78 -18.39 3.47
C PHE A 334 -9.36 -18.31 4.88
N GLN A 335 -8.54 -18.60 5.91
CA GLN A 335 -8.93 -18.42 7.31
C GLN A 335 -9.00 -16.95 7.70
N GLU A 336 -8.10 -16.10 7.18
CA GLU A 336 -8.17 -14.64 7.29
C GLU A 336 -9.51 -14.12 6.74
N MET A 337 -9.85 -14.45 5.50
CA MET A 337 -11.11 -13.99 4.89
C MET A 337 -12.34 -14.53 5.62
N ARG A 338 -12.30 -15.78 6.12
CA ARG A 338 -13.36 -16.31 6.99
C ARG A 338 -13.48 -15.50 8.28
N GLY A 339 -12.37 -15.08 8.89
CA GLY A 339 -12.35 -14.18 10.03
C GLY A 339 -13.02 -12.85 9.73
N GLU A 340 -12.68 -12.20 8.62
CA GLU A 340 -13.31 -10.93 8.20
C GLU A 340 -14.82 -11.06 7.96
N VAL A 341 -15.24 -12.15 7.32
CA VAL A 341 -16.67 -12.47 7.13
C VAL A 341 -17.38 -12.62 8.47
N LEU A 342 -16.78 -13.32 9.43
CA LEU A 342 -17.36 -13.54 10.77
C LEU A 342 -17.43 -12.25 11.58
N ILE A 343 -16.44 -11.35 11.47
CA ILE A 343 -16.53 -10.00 12.05
C ILE A 343 -17.73 -9.25 11.48
N LYS A 344 -17.91 -9.25 10.15
CA LYS A 344 -19.07 -8.62 9.50
C LYS A 344 -20.40 -9.28 9.88
N ALA A 345 -20.38 -10.55 10.29
CA ALA A 345 -21.52 -11.28 10.83
C ALA A 345 -21.79 -11.02 12.33
N ASN A 346 -20.99 -10.19 13.00
CA ASN A 346 -20.98 -10.00 14.45
C ASN A 346 -20.64 -11.26 15.27
N ASP A 347 -19.97 -12.25 14.66
CA ASP A 347 -19.43 -13.42 15.37
C ASP A 347 -17.95 -13.22 15.69
N ALA A 348 -17.66 -12.40 16.70
CA ALA A 348 -16.29 -12.13 17.13
C ALA A 348 -15.56 -13.36 17.66
N ALA A 349 -16.27 -14.29 18.31
CA ALA A 349 -15.68 -15.52 18.85
C ALA A 349 -15.26 -16.49 17.74
N GLY A 350 -16.11 -16.68 16.72
CA GLY A 350 -15.78 -17.42 15.51
C GLY A 350 -14.63 -16.76 14.74
N ALA A 351 -14.66 -15.43 14.59
CA ALA A 351 -13.60 -14.68 13.93
C ALA A 351 -12.25 -14.86 14.64
N ALA A 352 -12.21 -14.78 15.98
CA ALA A 352 -10.99 -14.98 16.75
C ALA A 352 -10.39 -16.38 16.51
N LYS A 353 -11.21 -17.44 16.43
CA LYS A 353 -10.75 -18.80 16.09
C LYS A 353 -10.21 -18.87 14.66
N ALA A 354 -10.86 -18.22 13.70
CA ALA A 354 -10.42 -18.19 12.31
C ALA A 354 -9.07 -17.47 12.16
N PHE A 355 -8.92 -16.27 12.74
CA PHE A 355 -7.65 -15.54 12.72
C PHE A 355 -6.54 -16.26 13.50
N GLN A 356 -6.85 -16.89 14.63
CA GLN A 356 -5.88 -17.75 15.34
C GLN A 356 -5.36 -18.86 14.42
N LYS A 357 -6.27 -19.50 13.65
CA LYS A 357 -5.88 -20.52 12.68
C LYS A 357 -5.03 -19.93 11.56
N ALA A 358 -5.40 -18.76 11.03
CA ALA A 358 -4.61 -18.04 10.02
C ALA A 358 -3.18 -17.77 10.52
N VAL A 359 -3.02 -17.20 11.71
CA VAL A 359 -1.70 -16.94 12.35
C VAL A 359 -0.90 -18.23 12.51
N SER A 360 -1.54 -19.34 12.88
CA SER A 360 -0.85 -20.63 13.05
C SER A 360 -0.39 -21.28 11.74
N LEU A 361 -1.05 -20.96 10.63
CA LEU A 361 -0.76 -21.52 9.30
C LEU A 361 0.19 -20.64 8.49
N ASP A 362 0.35 -19.37 8.87
CA ASP A 362 1.10 -18.40 8.09
C ASP A 362 2.63 -18.57 8.23
N PRO A 363 3.34 -18.95 7.16
CA PRO A 363 4.79 -19.09 7.20
C PRO A 363 5.50 -17.73 7.31
N HIS A 364 4.86 -16.64 6.89
CA HIS A 364 5.44 -15.30 6.82
C HIS A 364 5.33 -14.52 8.13
N LYS A 365 4.61 -15.06 9.13
CA LYS A 365 4.38 -14.44 10.44
C LYS A 365 3.88 -13.01 10.31
N SER A 366 2.94 -12.79 9.40
CA SER A 366 2.37 -11.51 9.03
C SER A 366 1.93 -10.71 10.27
N PRO A 367 2.40 -9.46 10.41
CA PRO A 367 1.95 -8.59 11.49
C PRO A 367 0.46 -8.27 11.38
N LEU A 368 -0.07 -8.20 10.15
CA LEU A 368 -1.47 -7.91 9.89
C LEU A 368 -2.38 -9.00 10.45
N LEU A 369 -2.05 -10.28 10.23
CA LEU A 369 -2.83 -11.40 10.77
C LEU A 369 -2.84 -11.41 12.30
N ARG A 370 -1.71 -11.06 12.95
CA ARG A 370 -1.63 -10.92 14.42
C ARG A 370 -2.49 -9.79 14.94
N MET A 371 -2.46 -8.62 14.29
CA MET A 371 -3.30 -7.49 14.66
C MET A 371 -4.79 -7.79 14.46
N SER A 372 -5.18 -8.44 13.37
CA SER A 372 -6.55 -8.90 13.14
C SER A 372 -7.00 -9.93 14.17
N TYR A 373 -6.13 -10.86 14.57
CA TYR A 373 -6.42 -11.79 15.67
C TYR A 373 -6.66 -11.06 16.99
N GLY A 374 -5.75 -10.15 17.37
CA GLY A 374 -5.91 -9.35 18.59
C GLY A 374 -7.16 -8.47 18.56
N ARG A 375 -7.49 -7.87 17.41
CA ARG A 375 -8.74 -7.13 17.20
C ARG A 375 -9.95 -8.04 17.39
N ALA A 376 -9.96 -9.24 16.83
CA ALA A 376 -11.07 -10.17 16.98
C ALA A 376 -11.26 -10.61 18.44
N LEU A 377 -10.16 -10.86 19.17
CA LEU A 377 -10.19 -11.13 20.62
C LEU A 377 -10.80 -9.96 21.40
N MET A 378 -10.38 -8.72 21.10
CA MET A 378 -10.95 -7.51 21.70
C MET A 378 -12.46 -7.42 21.44
N LEU A 379 -12.90 -7.67 20.20
CA LEU A 379 -14.31 -7.61 19.81
C LEU A 379 -15.19 -8.69 20.46
N THR A 380 -14.62 -9.71 21.09
CA THR A 380 -15.41 -10.65 21.92
C THR A 380 -16.05 -9.96 23.13
N GLY A 381 -15.55 -8.79 23.55
CA GLY A 381 -16.07 -8.04 24.69
C GLY A 381 -15.81 -8.68 26.05
N THR A 382 -15.09 -9.80 26.10
CA THR A 382 -14.78 -10.50 27.36
C THR A 382 -13.51 -9.92 27.98
N LYS A 383 -13.59 -9.53 29.26
CA LYS A 383 -12.42 -9.01 30.01
C LYS A 383 -11.25 -10.00 30.04
N ALA A 384 -11.53 -11.30 30.03
CA ALA A 384 -10.53 -12.38 30.01
C ALA A 384 -9.69 -12.39 28.72
N ASN A 385 -10.26 -12.03 27.57
CA ASN A 385 -9.53 -12.01 26.30
C ASN A 385 -8.69 -10.74 26.09
N MET A 386 -8.96 -9.67 26.85
CA MET A 386 -8.34 -8.37 26.63
C MET A 386 -6.80 -8.36 26.78
N PRO A 387 -6.19 -9.02 27.80
CA PRO A 387 -4.73 -9.11 27.87
C PRO A 387 -4.11 -9.81 26.65
N ALA A 388 -4.76 -10.86 26.14
CA ALA A 388 -4.31 -11.54 24.93
C ALA A 388 -4.47 -10.65 23.69
N ALA A 389 -5.59 -9.93 23.56
CA ALA A 389 -5.83 -8.97 22.48
C ALA A 389 -4.72 -7.91 22.39
N ILE A 390 -4.42 -7.25 23.51
CA ILE A 390 -3.37 -6.23 23.60
C ILE A 390 -1.99 -6.81 23.25
N ARG A 391 -1.68 -8.02 23.73
CA ARG A 391 -0.41 -8.70 23.43
C ARG A 391 -0.25 -8.96 21.94
N GLU A 392 -1.26 -9.52 21.27
CA GLU A 392 -1.17 -9.81 19.84
C GLU A 392 -1.11 -8.53 18.98
N ILE A 393 -1.89 -7.50 19.32
CA ILE A 393 -1.82 -6.19 18.66
C ILE A 393 -0.43 -5.58 18.80
N LYS A 394 0.12 -5.54 20.02
CA LYS A 394 1.48 -5.03 20.27
C LYS A 394 2.55 -5.81 19.53
N ALA A 395 2.44 -7.15 19.46
CA ALA A 395 3.39 -7.98 18.72
C ALA A 395 3.36 -7.69 17.21
N GLY A 396 2.17 -7.46 16.65
CA GLY A 396 2.01 -7.02 15.27
C GLY A 396 2.62 -5.63 15.02
N ILE A 397 2.29 -4.65 15.86
CA ILE A 397 2.87 -3.29 15.80
C ILE A 397 4.39 -3.32 15.91
N ALA A 398 4.96 -4.14 16.80
CA ALA A 398 6.41 -4.23 16.96
C ALA A 398 7.12 -4.70 15.68
N SER A 399 6.46 -5.53 14.87
CA SER A 399 6.98 -6.02 13.59
C SER A 399 6.71 -5.05 12.44
N ASP A 400 5.74 -4.15 12.60
CA ASP A 400 5.31 -3.18 11.60
C ASP A 400 4.81 -1.88 12.24
N PRO A 401 5.74 -1.05 12.75
CA PRO A 401 5.39 0.12 13.56
C PRO A 401 4.78 1.26 12.75
N GLU A 402 4.82 1.19 11.42
CA GLU A 402 4.31 2.24 10.53
C GLU A 402 2.83 2.03 10.16
N PHE A 403 2.19 0.94 10.61
CA PHE A 403 0.79 0.66 10.29
C PHE A 403 -0.18 1.32 11.28
N PRO A 404 -0.94 2.36 10.88
CA PRO A 404 -1.75 3.14 11.81
C PRO A 404 -2.89 2.35 12.46
N ASP A 405 -3.53 1.42 11.73
CA ASP A 405 -4.70 0.70 12.23
C ASP A 405 -4.37 -0.19 13.44
N GLY A 406 -3.13 -0.69 13.53
CA GLY A 406 -2.66 -1.41 14.72
C GLY A 406 -2.80 -0.57 15.99
N TYR A 407 -2.39 0.70 15.93
CA TYR A 407 -2.54 1.64 17.03
C TYR A 407 -4.00 2.03 17.29
N SER A 408 -4.84 2.07 16.24
CA SER A 408 -6.29 2.24 16.42
C SER A 408 -6.90 1.11 17.24
N TYR A 409 -6.54 -0.15 16.95
CA TYR A 409 -7.01 -1.30 17.72
C TYR A 409 -6.48 -1.27 19.15
N LEU A 410 -5.21 -0.86 19.33
CA LEU A 410 -4.61 -0.74 20.65
C LEU A 410 -5.27 0.35 21.50
N ALA A 411 -5.59 1.50 20.90
CA ALA A 411 -6.32 2.58 21.57
C ALA A 411 -7.72 2.12 22.01
N GLN A 412 -8.44 1.40 21.15
CA GLN A 412 -9.74 0.81 21.49
C GLN A 412 -9.62 -0.19 22.65
N ALA A 413 -8.60 -1.05 22.64
CA ALA A 413 -8.38 -2.04 23.68
C ALA A 413 -8.10 -1.39 25.04
N TYR A 414 -7.20 -0.40 25.09
CA TYR A 414 -6.94 0.35 26.32
C TYR A 414 -8.16 1.14 26.81
N GLY A 415 -8.92 1.75 25.90
CA GLY A 415 -10.17 2.42 26.23
C GLY A 415 -11.19 1.48 26.88
N GLN A 416 -11.34 0.25 26.36
CA GLN A 416 -12.21 -0.77 26.95
C GLN A 416 -11.72 -1.26 28.32
N GLN A 417 -10.42 -1.15 28.62
CA GLN A 417 -9.86 -1.41 29.95
C GLN A 417 -9.96 -0.22 30.91
N GLY A 418 -10.30 0.98 30.41
CA GLY A 418 -10.29 2.23 31.18
C GLY A 418 -8.90 2.87 31.32
N ASP A 419 -7.88 2.37 30.63
CA ASP A 419 -6.53 2.96 30.60
C ASP A 419 -6.48 4.10 29.57
N MET A 420 -7.11 5.23 29.93
CA MET A 420 -7.27 6.38 29.02
C MET A 420 -5.92 7.02 28.65
N ALA A 421 -4.95 6.99 29.56
CA ALA A 421 -3.61 7.50 29.28
C ALA A 421 -2.96 6.74 28.12
N ARG A 422 -2.96 5.39 28.16
CA ARG A 422 -2.41 4.59 27.06
C ARG A 422 -3.28 4.60 25.81
N ALA A 423 -4.60 4.73 25.96
CA ALA A 423 -5.50 4.92 24.81
C ALA A 423 -5.15 6.21 24.03
N ASP A 424 -4.86 7.30 24.76
CA ASP A 424 -4.42 8.56 24.19
C ASP A 424 -3.07 8.45 23.50
N LEU A 425 -2.12 7.76 24.12
CA LEU A 425 -0.80 7.55 23.52
C LEU A 425 -0.88 6.73 22.23
N ALA A 426 -1.66 5.63 22.23
CA ALA A 426 -1.88 4.85 21.03
C ALA A 426 -2.59 5.69 19.94
N THR A 427 -3.53 6.56 20.31
CA THR A 427 -4.16 7.49 19.37
C THR A 427 -3.16 8.51 18.81
N ALA A 428 -2.20 8.96 19.64
CA ALA A 428 -1.12 9.83 19.21
C ALA A 428 -0.22 9.12 18.19
N ASP A 429 0.21 7.89 18.45
CA ASP A 429 1.00 7.07 17.53
C ASP A 429 0.26 6.83 16.20
N MET A 430 -1.02 6.47 16.24
CA MET A 430 -1.85 6.30 15.05
C MET A 430 -1.78 7.55 14.15
N ASN A 431 -1.97 8.74 14.73
CA ASN A 431 -1.92 10.00 13.99
C ASN A 431 -0.49 10.34 13.53
N TYR A 432 0.52 10.02 14.33
CA TYR A 432 1.92 10.24 13.99
C TYR A 432 2.30 9.47 12.72
N TYR A 433 2.04 8.16 12.69
CA TYR A 433 2.33 7.31 11.52
C TYR A 433 1.40 7.57 10.33
N ALA A 434 0.20 8.13 10.57
CA ALA A 434 -0.67 8.63 9.50
C ALA A 434 -0.25 10.01 8.94
N GLY A 435 0.85 10.60 9.42
CA GLY A 435 1.33 11.92 8.98
C GLY A 435 0.51 13.11 9.52
N LYS A 436 -0.42 12.86 10.44
CA LYS A 436 -1.31 13.85 11.07
C LYS A 436 -0.66 14.42 12.33
N LEU A 437 0.48 15.08 12.15
CA LEU A 437 1.36 15.49 13.25
C LEU A 437 0.67 16.38 14.30
N GLN A 438 -0.16 17.33 13.86
CA GLN A 438 -0.90 18.21 14.79
C GLN A 438 -1.84 17.40 15.70
N GLN A 439 -2.59 16.45 15.12
CA GLN A 439 -3.46 15.57 15.90
C GLN A 439 -2.63 14.67 16.83
N ALA A 440 -1.51 14.13 16.33
CA ALA A 440 -0.61 13.31 17.13
C ALA A 440 -0.11 14.05 18.39
N GLN A 441 0.31 15.31 18.24
CA GLN A 441 0.76 16.15 19.36
C GLN A 441 -0.35 16.40 20.38
N ILE A 442 -1.58 16.70 19.95
CA ILE A 442 -2.72 16.92 20.85
C ILE A 442 -2.96 15.70 21.75
N PHE A 443 -3.03 14.50 21.17
CA PHE A 443 -3.23 13.27 21.94
C PHE A 443 -2.02 12.92 22.80
N ALA A 444 -0.80 13.16 22.33
CA ALA A 444 0.42 12.93 23.11
C ALA A 444 0.48 13.82 24.37
N ILE A 445 0.12 15.11 24.27
CA ILE A 445 0.03 16.01 25.43
C ILE A 445 -1.01 15.48 26.43
N ARG A 446 -2.16 15.02 25.94
CA ARG A 446 -3.23 14.48 26.80
C ARG A 446 -2.80 13.21 27.52
N ALA A 447 -2.10 12.31 26.83
CA ALA A 447 -1.53 11.10 27.38
C ALA A 447 -0.47 11.41 28.45
N GLN A 448 0.48 12.30 28.12
CA GLN A 448 1.63 12.62 28.97
C GLN A 448 1.20 13.21 30.33
N LYS A 449 0.15 14.04 30.36
CA LYS A 449 -0.41 14.61 31.60
C LYS A 449 -0.94 13.57 32.58
N GLN A 450 -1.30 12.38 32.10
CA GLN A 450 -1.88 11.29 32.89
C GLN A 450 -0.82 10.21 33.23
N MET A 451 0.41 10.35 32.75
CA MET A 451 1.47 9.35 32.91
C MET A 451 2.54 9.80 33.91
N LYS A 452 3.15 8.84 34.61
CA LYS A 452 4.29 9.11 35.49
C LYS A 452 5.49 9.58 34.66
N PRO A 453 6.11 10.73 34.99
CA PRO A 453 7.30 11.23 34.31
C PRO A 453 8.44 10.20 34.25
N GLY A 454 9.14 10.16 33.12
CA GLY A 454 10.29 9.27 32.90
C GLY A 454 9.96 7.81 32.58
N THR A 455 8.68 7.42 32.56
CA THR A 455 8.28 6.09 32.06
C THR A 455 8.42 5.99 30.54
N PRO A 456 8.59 4.78 29.97
CA PRO A 456 8.69 4.62 28.51
C PRO A 456 7.52 5.22 27.73
N ASP A 457 6.29 5.04 28.22
CA ASP A 457 5.08 5.62 27.60
C ASP A 457 5.10 7.16 27.66
N TRP A 458 5.57 7.75 28.78
CA TRP A 458 5.73 9.19 28.93
C TRP A 458 6.80 9.76 27.98
N LEU A 459 7.92 9.06 27.81
CA LEU A 459 8.99 9.45 26.88
C LEU A 459 8.52 9.36 25.42
N ARG A 460 7.78 8.31 25.06
CA ARG A 460 7.19 8.21 23.72
C ARG A 460 6.23 9.36 23.43
N ALA A 461 5.40 9.74 24.40
CA ALA A 461 4.54 10.91 24.26
C ALA A 461 5.39 12.19 24.05
N GLN A 462 6.46 12.36 24.82
CA GLN A 462 7.39 13.48 24.69
C GLN A 462 8.04 13.55 23.29
N ASP A 463 8.43 12.40 22.73
CA ASP A 463 9.01 12.32 21.38
C ASP A 463 8.02 12.82 20.32
N ILE A 464 6.74 12.42 20.42
CA ILE A 464 5.70 12.87 19.49
C ILE A 464 5.43 14.37 19.66
N ILE A 465 5.41 14.87 20.90
CA ILE A 465 5.25 16.31 21.18
C ILE A 465 6.36 17.12 20.50
N ASN A 466 7.61 16.64 20.61
CA ASN A 466 8.79 17.32 20.09
C ASN A 466 9.02 17.09 18.59
N ALA A 467 8.26 16.18 17.97
CA ALA A 467 8.42 15.87 16.55
C ALA A 467 8.09 17.10 15.69
N LYS A 468 8.96 17.36 14.71
CA LYS A 468 8.79 18.43 13.72
C LYS A 468 8.37 17.82 12.40
N LYS A 469 7.58 18.57 11.61
CA LYS A 469 7.23 18.18 10.25
C LYS A 469 8.53 18.06 9.44
N SER A 470 8.78 16.92 8.80
CA SER A 470 9.90 16.81 7.87
C SER A 470 9.72 17.86 6.76
N LYS A 471 10.77 18.63 6.47
CA LYS A 471 10.77 19.63 5.40
C LYS A 471 10.59 18.99 4.03
#